data_AF-A0A926UJ28-F1
#
_entry.id   AF-A0A926UJ28-F1
#
_cell.length_a   1.000
_cell.length_b   1.000
_cell.length_c   1.000
_cell.angle_alpha   90.00
_cell.angle_beta   90.00
_cell.angle_gamma   90.00
#
_symmetry.space_group_name_H-M   'P 1'
#
loop_
_entity.id
_entity.type
_entity.pdbx_description
1 polymer ?
#
loop_
_entity_poly.entity_id
_entity_poly.type
_entity_poly.pdbx_seq_one_letter_code
_entity_poly.pdbx_strand_id
1 'polypeptide(L)'
;MATKVQSLMSSQPVPAEFPIVYLEGVAIVHIPTRLSVIEGVAFKQTCQNLIAGDSQLKKIIIDFQQTTFMDSSGLGSLVSNFKNCQGRGISLILRHVTPQVMAVLNLTGLDQVFTIEPLTNPVSGEINESIDTSENSTSKNSIRKVDPLPETHPSIASWTKRVIDIVGSIVGLILTSILFIPIAIAIKIDDPGPIFFKQIRCGWMGKRFYIWKFRSMCVDAEAKKSQIENQVQGAFFKNDRDPRITKVGNFLRRTSLDELPQFWNVLKGEMSLVGTRPPTPDEVERYEVPEWQRLDVKPGMTGQWQVKGRSKVRSFEDVIRLDLQYQKNWSLMYDIELILRTIAILFNKNSGAV
;
A
#
# COMPACT_ATOMS: atom_id res chain seq x y z
N MET A 1 29.35 12.44 -1.35
CA MET A 1 28.83 11.96 -0.04
C MET A 1 27.80 10.84 -0.24
N ALA A 2 28.11 9.84 -1.07
CA ALA A 2 27.23 8.71 -1.39
C ALA A 2 27.37 7.53 -0.39
N THR A 3 28.12 7.70 0.69
CA THR A 3 28.71 6.56 1.43
C THR A 3 28.09 6.32 2.81
N LYS A 4 26.93 6.89 3.13
CA LYS A 4 26.32 6.72 4.48
C LYS A 4 24.90 6.17 4.52
N VAL A 5 24.25 5.98 3.37
CA VAL A 5 22.98 5.22 3.27
C VAL A 5 23.24 3.71 3.21
N GLN A 6 24.43 3.31 2.72
CA GLN A 6 24.84 1.90 2.62
C GLN A 6 25.17 1.24 3.96
N SER A 7 25.39 2.04 5.02
CA SER A 7 25.83 1.57 6.35
C SER A 7 24.70 0.98 7.21
N LEU A 8 23.43 1.07 6.81
CA LEU A 8 22.31 0.39 7.46
C LEU A 8 21.94 -0.94 6.76
N MET A 9 22.72 -1.36 5.74
CA MET A 9 22.48 -2.55 4.93
C MET A 9 23.67 -3.56 4.96
N SER A 10 24.50 -3.54 6.01
CA SER A 10 25.72 -4.37 6.08
C SER A 10 25.52 -5.78 6.65
N SER A 11 24.31 -6.32 6.60
CA SER A 11 24.10 -7.77 6.56
C SER A 11 23.26 -8.02 5.33
N GLN A 12 23.90 -8.36 4.21
CA GLN A 12 23.13 -8.93 3.10
C GLN A 12 22.45 -10.17 3.66
N PRO A 13 21.11 -10.23 3.68
CA PRO A 13 20.44 -11.44 4.08
C PRO A 13 20.89 -12.54 3.13
N VAL A 14 21.19 -13.72 3.67
CA VAL A 14 21.41 -14.93 2.87
C VAL A 14 20.27 -14.99 1.84
N PRO A 15 20.55 -15.11 0.52
CA PRO A 15 19.50 -15.14 -0.47
C PRO A 15 18.50 -16.23 -0.08
N ALA A 16 17.22 -15.88 0.08
CA ALA A 16 16.20 -16.89 0.24
C ALA A 16 16.21 -17.73 -1.04
N GLU A 17 16.67 -18.98 -0.94
CA GLU A 17 16.63 -19.92 -2.06
C GLU A 17 15.23 -20.52 -2.14
N PHE A 18 14.59 -20.35 -3.30
CA PHE A 18 13.29 -20.95 -3.57
C PHE A 18 13.52 -22.31 -4.21
N PRO A 19 12.91 -23.40 -3.72
CA PRO A 19 12.89 -24.66 -4.46
C PRO A 19 12.19 -24.47 -5.81
N ILE A 20 12.82 -24.93 -6.88
CA ILE A 20 12.28 -24.83 -8.25
C ILE A 20 12.21 -26.21 -8.88
N VAL A 21 11.05 -26.55 -9.44
CA VAL A 21 10.85 -27.77 -10.22
C VAL A 21 10.61 -27.39 -11.67
N TYR A 22 11.34 -28.01 -12.60
CA TYR A 22 11.20 -27.78 -14.04
C TYR A 22 10.54 -28.98 -14.71
N LEU A 23 9.52 -28.69 -15.52
CA LEU A 23 8.77 -29.69 -16.29
C LEU A 23 8.41 -29.09 -17.65
N GLU A 24 9.05 -29.55 -18.72
CA GLU A 24 8.65 -29.26 -20.12
C GLU A 24 8.32 -27.77 -20.42
N GLY A 25 9.24 -26.86 -20.10
CA GLY A 25 9.04 -25.41 -20.31
C GLY A 25 8.11 -24.75 -19.29
N VAL A 26 7.83 -25.43 -18.17
CA VAL A 26 7.15 -24.92 -16.98
C VAL A 26 8.14 -24.90 -15.82
N ALA A 27 8.26 -23.77 -15.13
CA ALA A 27 8.97 -23.65 -13.86
C ALA A 27 7.97 -23.48 -12.71
N ILE A 28 8.05 -24.33 -11.69
CA ILE A 28 7.26 -24.22 -10.46
C ILE A 28 8.16 -23.66 -9.37
N VAL A 29 7.82 -22.50 -8.83
CA VAL A 29 8.56 -21.82 -7.76
C VAL A 29 7.79 -21.98 -6.46
N HIS A 30 8.40 -22.67 -5.49
CA HIS A 30 7.79 -22.87 -4.18
C HIS A 30 8.08 -21.70 -3.25
N ILE A 31 7.05 -20.95 -2.87
CA ILE A 31 7.17 -19.81 -1.97
C ILE A 31 7.28 -20.32 -0.53
N PRO A 32 8.19 -19.76 0.30
CA PRO A 32 8.33 -20.13 1.71
C PRO A 32 7.10 -19.71 2.53
N THR A 33 7.13 -20.03 3.82
CA THR A 33 6.05 -19.69 4.77
C THR A 33 5.79 -18.18 4.86
N ARG A 34 6.83 -17.37 4.68
CA ARG A 34 6.78 -15.92 4.75
C ARG A 34 7.30 -15.29 3.47
N LEU A 35 6.50 -14.43 2.83
CA LEU A 35 6.92 -13.63 1.70
C LEU A 35 6.96 -12.14 2.12
N SER A 36 8.08 -11.72 2.69
CA SER A 36 8.31 -10.34 3.14
C SER A 36 9.32 -9.62 2.25
N VAL A 37 9.88 -8.48 2.69
CA VAL A 37 10.90 -7.72 1.93
C VAL A 37 12.06 -8.59 1.43
N ILE A 38 12.65 -9.39 2.32
CA ILE A 38 13.86 -10.16 2.00
C ILE A 38 13.55 -11.23 0.95
N GLU A 39 12.51 -12.02 1.20
CA GLU A 39 12.08 -13.06 0.28
C GLU A 39 11.56 -12.45 -1.02
N GLY A 40 10.86 -11.32 -0.98
CA GLY A 40 10.36 -10.63 -2.17
C GLY A 40 11.47 -10.19 -3.12
N VAL A 41 12.59 -9.67 -2.59
CA VAL A 41 13.76 -9.31 -3.42
C VAL A 41 14.36 -10.56 -4.07
N ALA A 42 14.57 -11.62 -3.28
CA ALA A 42 15.10 -12.89 -3.80
C ALA A 42 14.13 -13.54 -4.81
N PHE A 43 12.82 -13.43 -4.59
CA PHE A 43 11.79 -13.96 -5.48
C PHE A 43 11.77 -13.21 -6.82
N LYS A 44 11.89 -11.88 -6.80
CA LYS A 44 12.05 -11.06 -8.01
C LYS A 44 13.27 -11.50 -8.81
N GLN A 45 14.42 -11.63 -8.15
CA GLN A 45 15.66 -12.06 -8.80
C GLN A 45 15.54 -13.50 -9.37
N THR A 46 14.92 -14.40 -8.61
CA THR A 46 14.70 -15.80 -9.02
C THR A 46 13.90 -15.86 -10.32
N CYS A 47 12.76 -15.16 -10.41
CA CYS A 47 11.97 -15.13 -11.65
C CYS A 47 12.72 -14.48 -12.81
N GLN A 48 13.49 -13.41 -12.56
CA GLN A 48 14.31 -12.80 -13.62
C GLN A 48 15.36 -13.78 -14.17
N ASN A 49 16.01 -14.56 -13.30
CA ASN A 49 16.97 -15.57 -13.70
C ASN A 49 16.30 -16.70 -14.50
N LEU A 50 15.10 -17.16 -14.10
CA LEU A 50 14.32 -18.15 -14.86
C LEU A 50 14.03 -17.67 -16.28
N ILE A 51 13.51 -16.45 -16.39
CA ILE A 51 13.12 -15.83 -17.65
C ILE A 51 14.34 -15.56 -18.57
N ALA A 52 15.50 -15.29 -17.99
CA ALA A 52 16.73 -15.06 -18.75
C ALA A 52 17.46 -16.36 -19.13
N GLY A 53 17.37 -17.39 -18.28
CA GLY A 53 18.11 -18.64 -18.40
C GLY A 53 17.46 -19.69 -19.30
N ASP A 54 16.14 -19.64 -19.49
CA ASP A 54 15.42 -20.64 -20.30
C ASP A 54 14.58 -19.99 -21.41
N SER A 55 15.10 -20.08 -22.65
CA SER A 55 14.42 -19.59 -23.85
C SER A 55 13.14 -20.35 -24.22
N GLN A 56 12.94 -21.55 -23.68
CA GLN A 56 11.75 -22.38 -23.92
C GLN A 56 10.70 -22.23 -22.82
N LEU A 57 10.96 -21.41 -21.79
CA LEU A 57 10.04 -21.18 -20.69
C LEU A 57 8.76 -20.51 -21.20
N LYS A 58 7.63 -21.21 -21.08
CA LYS A 58 6.31 -20.72 -21.48
C LYS A 58 5.45 -20.35 -20.28
N LYS A 59 5.73 -20.94 -19.13
CA LYS A 59 4.88 -20.83 -17.94
C LYS A 59 5.70 -20.83 -16.66
N ILE A 60 5.33 -19.96 -15.73
CA ILE A 60 5.82 -19.97 -14.35
C ILE A 60 4.62 -20.17 -13.43
N ILE A 61 4.72 -21.16 -12.54
CA ILE A 61 3.72 -21.45 -11.52
C ILE A 61 4.29 -21.04 -10.18
N ILE A 62 3.57 -20.20 -9.46
CA ILE A 62 3.93 -19.74 -8.11
C ILE A 62 3.11 -20.55 -7.12
N ASP A 63 3.77 -21.44 -6.40
CA ASP A 63 3.14 -22.33 -5.44
C ASP A 63 3.20 -21.75 -4.02
N PHE A 64 2.03 -21.45 -3.46
CA PHE A 64 1.86 -20.86 -2.14
C PHE A 64 1.47 -21.88 -1.06
N GLN A 65 1.59 -23.20 -1.31
CA GLN A 65 1.09 -24.27 -0.42
C GLN A 65 1.43 -24.07 1.07
N GLN A 66 2.61 -23.55 1.37
CA GLN A 66 3.08 -23.32 2.74
C GLN A 66 3.04 -21.84 3.19
N THR A 67 2.72 -20.90 2.30
CA THR A 67 2.80 -19.46 2.57
C THR A 67 1.63 -18.99 3.43
N THR A 68 1.92 -18.54 4.64
CA THR A 68 0.93 -18.06 5.61
C THR A 68 0.99 -16.55 5.83
N PHE A 69 2.06 -15.90 5.36
CA PHE A 69 2.24 -14.45 5.48
C PHE A 69 2.74 -13.83 4.17
N MET A 70 2.14 -12.71 3.77
CA MET A 70 2.60 -11.87 2.68
C MET A 70 2.39 -10.40 3.05
N ASP A 71 3.46 -9.61 3.04
CA ASP A 71 3.39 -8.16 3.23
C ASP A 71 3.26 -7.42 1.89
N SER A 72 3.28 -6.09 1.93
CA SER A 72 3.21 -5.28 0.71
C SER A 72 4.40 -5.48 -0.22
N SER A 73 5.58 -5.83 0.30
CA SER A 73 6.77 -6.10 -0.51
C SER A 73 6.69 -7.46 -1.19
N GLY A 74 6.17 -8.46 -0.48
CA GLY A 74 5.81 -9.75 -1.07
C GLY A 74 4.83 -9.58 -2.23
N LEU A 75 3.75 -8.81 -2.01
CA LEU A 75 2.80 -8.49 -3.07
C LEU A 75 3.44 -7.73 -4.23
N GLY A 76 4.28 -6.74 -3.92
CA GLY A 76 5.01 -5.94 -4.92
C GLY A 76 5.94 -6.80 -5.79
N SER A 77 6.62 -7.77 -5.20
CA SER A 77 7.45 -8.73 -5.94
C SER A 77 6.64 -9.62 -6.87
N LEU A 78 5.44 -10.06 -6.44
CA LEU A 78 4.52 -10.82 -7.28
C LEU A 78 4.01 -9.99 -8.47
N VAL A 79 3.61 -8.73 -8.24
CA VAL A 79 3.20 -7.80 -9.30
C VAL A 79 4.35 -7.51 -10.26
N SER A 80 5.57 -7.33 -9.76
CA SER A 80 6.75 -7.10 -10.61
C SER A 80 7.04 -8.30 -11.51
N ASN A 81 7.01 -9.51 -10.95
CA ASN A 81 7.23 -10.74 -11.70
C ASN A 81 6.13 -10.98 -12.75
N PHE A 82 4.87 -10.68 -12.43
CA PHE A 82 3.77 -10.74 -13.38
C PHE A 82 3.99 -9.85 -14.59
N LYS A 83 4.34 -8.57 -14.37
CA LYS A 83 4.63 -7.63 -15.45
C LYS A 83 5.81 -8.09 -16.32
N ASN A 84 6.86 -8.61 -15.70
CA ASN A 84 8.03 -9.14 -16.41
C ASN A 84 7.67 -10.36 -17.29
N CYS A 85 6.79 -11.24 -16.79
CA CYS A 85 6.30 -12.39 -17.56
C CYS A 85 5.43 -11.95 -18.74
N GLN A 86 4.48 -11.03 -18.50
CA GLN A 86 3.62 -10.49 -19.56
C GLN A 86 4.41 -9.83 -20.70
N GLY A 87 5.44 -9.05 -20.37
CA GLY A 87 6.31 -8.41 -21.36
C GLY A 87 7.07 -9.38 -22.27
N ARG A 88 7.11 -10.67 -21.92
CA ARG A 88 7.79 -11.73 -22.68
C ARG A 88 6.84 -12.85 -23.15
N GLY A 89 5.54 -12.69 -22.97
CA GLY A 89 4.54 -13.70 -23.34
C GLY A 89 4.58 -14.98 -22.50
N ILE A 90 5.17 -14.93 -21.30
CA ILE A 90 5.23 -16.04 -20.36
C ILE A 90 3.98 -15.99 -19.46
N SER A 91 3.28 -17.10 -19.32
CA SER A 91 2.11 -17.19 -18.43
C SER A 91 2.54 -17.34 -16.98
N LEU A 92 2.08 -16.45 -16.09
CA LEU A 92 2.30 -16.59 -14.64
C LEU A 92 0.98 -16.99 -13.94
N ILE A 93 1.01 -18.12 -13.24
CA ILE A 93 -0.17 -18.75 -12.62
C ILE A 93 0.09 -18.96 -11.13
N LEU A 94 -0.91 -18.75 -10.28
CA LEU A 94 -0.81 -19.00 -8.84
C LEU A 94 -1.46 -20.36 -8.51
N ARG A 95 -0.79 -21.17 -7.70
CA ARG A 95 -1.23 -22.50 -7.28
C ARG A 95 -1.21 -22.61 -5.75
N HIS A 96 -2.10 -23.42 -5.20
CA HIS A 96 -2.25 -23.67 -3.76
C HIS A 96 -2.29 -22.37 -2.92
N VAL A 97 -3.03 -21.37 -3.41
CA VAL A 97 -3.11 -20.07 -2.73
C VAL A 97 -3.85 -20.22 -1.41
N THR A 98 -3.15 -19.99 -0.30
CA THR A 98 -3.71 -20.11 1.04
C THR A 98 -4.75 -19.02 1.33
N PRO A 99 -5.66 -19.20 2.29
CA PRO A 99 -6.63 -18.18 2.68
C PRO A 99 -5.99 -16.84 3.05
N GLN A 100 -4.81 -16.85 3.69
CA GLN A 100 -4.07 -15.65 4.08
C GLN A 100 -3.56 -14.87 2.86
N VAL A 101 -2.99 -15.58 1.88
CA VAL A 101 -2.53 -14.96 0.61
C VAL A 101 -3.73 -14.48 -0.20
N MET A 102 -4.80 -15.28 -0.28
CA MET A 102 -6.05 -14.88 -0.95
C MET A 102 -6.67 -13.63 -0.32
N ALA A 103 -6.63 -13.47 1.00
CA ALA A 103 -7.13 -12.27 1.66
C ALA A 103 -6.40 -11.00 1.20
N VAL A 104 -5.08 -11.06 0.98
CA VAL A 104 -4.29 -9.93 0.47
C VAL A 104 -4.61 -9.64 -1.00
N LEU A 105 -4.79 -10.69 -1.82
CA LEU A 105 -5.19 -10.53 -3.23
C LEU A 105 -6.58 -9.89 -3.36
N ASN A 106 -7.57 -10.39 -2.61
CA ASN A 106 -8.93 -9.86 -2.59
C ASN A 106 -8.97 -8.41 -2.08
N LEU A 107 -8.17 -8.07 -1.06
CA LEU A 107 -8.09 -6.71 -0.52
C LEU A 107 -7.67 -5.69 -1.60
N THR A 108 -6.84 -6.13 -2.53
CA THR A 108 -6.22 -5.30 -3.58
C THR A 108 -6.88 -5.44 -4.95
N GLY A 109 -7.82 -6.37 -5.09
CA GLY A 109 -8.49 -6.70 -6.36
C GLY A 109 -7.59 -7.48 -7.33
N LEU A 110 -6.45 -7.99 -6.86
CA LEU A 110 -5.49 -8.72 -7.68
C LEU A 110 -5.92 -10.16 -7.94
N ASP A 111 -6.87 -10.69 -7.17
CA ASP A 111 -7.56 -11.95 -7.44
C ASP A 111 -8.22 -12.00 -8.83
N GLN A 112 -8.62 -10.84 -9.37
CA GLN A 112 -9.20 -10.72 -10.71
C GLN A 112 -8.15 -10.55 -11.82
N VAL A 113 -6.89 -10.29 -11.44
CA VAL A 113 -5.78 -10.05 -12.37
C VAL A 113 -4.97 -11.32 -12.57
N PHE A 114 -4.72 -12.06 -11.48
CA PHE A 114 -3.97 -13.31 -11.52
C PHE A 114 -4.84 -14.49 -11.95
N THR A 115 -4.27 -15.37 -12.77
CA THR A 115 -4.86 -16.69 -13.00
C THR A 115 -4.52 -17.57 -11.80
N ILE A 116 -5.55 -18.05 -11.10
CA ILE A 116 -5.41 -18.90 -9.91
C ILE A 116 -5.94 -20.28 -10.25
N GLU A 117 -5.13 -21.32 -10.06
CA GLU A 117 -5.57 -22.70 -10.24
C GLU A 117 -6.57 -23.09 -9.14
N PRO A 118 -7.69 -23.75 -9.49
CA PRO A 118 -8.63 -24.24 -8.50
C PRO A 118 -7.97 -25.30 -7.63
N LEU A 119 -8.33 -25.33 -6.35
CA LEU A 119 -7.95 -26.42 -5.44
C LEU A 119 -8.60 -27.71 -5.95
N THR A 120 -7.86 -28.53 -6.67
CA THR A 120 -8.31 -29.89 -7.00
C THR A 120 -8.18 -30.75 -5.75
N ASN A 121 -9.31 -31.25 -5.23
CA ASN A 121 -9.27 -32.37 -4.29
C ASN A 121 -8.53 -33.54 -4.96
N PRO A 122 -7.61 -34.25 -4.27
CA PRO A 122 -7.07 -35.47 -4.83
C PRO A 122 -8.23 -36.44 -5.09
N VAL A 123 -8.22 -37.01 -6.29
CA VAL A 123 -9.20 -37.97 -6.81
C VAL A 123 -9.46 -39.07 -5.77
N SER A 124 -10.68 -39.15 -5.27
CA SER A 124 -11.16 -40.27 -4.47
C SER A 124 -11.55 -41.44 -5.39
N GLY A 125 -10.91 -42.58 -5.20
CA GLY A 125 -11.17 -43.86 -5.86
C GLY A 125 -9.82 -44.53 -6.13
N GLU A 126 -9.44 -45.66 -5.56
CA GLU A 126 -10.21 -46.85 -5.19
C GLU A 126 -9.50 -47.57 -4.02
N ILE A 127 -10.28 -48.12 -3.09
CA ILE A 127 -10.23 -49.52 -2.61
C ILE A 127 -11.49 -49.71 -1.76
N ASN A 128 -12.41 -50.53 -2.30
CA ASN A 128 -13.53 -51.11 -1.57
C ASN A 128 -12.98 -52.18 -0.62
N GLU A 129 -13.38 -52.18 0.65
CA GLU A 129 -13.56 -53.44 1.37
C GLU A 129 -14.54 -53.30 2.55
N SER A 130 -15.61 -54.11 2.43
CA SER A 130 -16.51 -54.66 3.46
C SER A 130 -17.10 -53.75 4.54
N ILE A 131 -18.41 -53.54 4.37
CA ILE A 131 -19.38 -53.17 5.39
C ILE A 131 -19.40 -54.25 6.47
N ASP A 132 -19.18 -53.87 7.72
CA ASP A 132 -19.79 -54.56 8.85
C ASP A 132 -20.29 -53.55 9.88
N THR A 133 -21.51 -53.81 10.32
CA THR A 133 -22.39 -52.99 11.16
C THR A 133 -21.86 -52.81 12.58
N SER A 134 -21.99 -51.60 13.16
CA SER A 134 -22.62 -51.32 14.47
C SER A 134 -22.28 -49.93 15.02
N GLU A 135 -23.33 -49.17 15.33
CA GLU A 135 -23.50 -48.26 16.47
C GLU A 135 -22.32 -47.40 16.97
N ASN A 136 -22.36 -46.10 16.67
CA ASN A 136 -22.64 -45.07 17.70
C ASN A 136 -22.65 -43.67 17.08
N SER A 137 -23.84 -43.06 17.09
CA SER A 137 -24.05 -41.66 16.78
C SER A 137 -23.52 -40.78 17.91
N THR A 138 -22.20 -40.55 17.95
CA THR A 138 -21.66 -39.39 18.67
C THR A 138 -21.43 -38.28 17.65
N SER A 139 -22.33 -37.29 17.69
CA SER A 139 -22.22 -36.03 16.95
C SER A 139 -20.92 -35.33 17.35
N LYS A 140 -19.84 -35.61 16.61
CA LYS A 140 -18.58 -34.85 16.72
C LYS A 140 -18.79 -33.53 16.02
N ASN A 141 -19.17 -32.55 16.83
CA ASN A 141 -19.11 -31.13 16.53
C ASN A 141 -17.67 -30.80 16.10
N SER A 142 -17.41 -30.81 14.79
CA SER A 142 -16.15 -30.35 14.23
C SER A 142 -16.07 -28.85 14.49
N ILE A 143 -15.33 -28.49 15.55
CA ILE A 143 -14.89 -27.12 15.79
C ILE A 143 -14.23 -26.67 14.48
N ARG A 144 -14.90 -25.79 13.72
CA ARG A 144 -14.26 -25.08 12.62
C ARG A 144 -13.04 -24.40 13.20
N LYS A 145 -11.84 -24.90 12.90
CA LYS A 145 -10.60 -24.14 13.09
C LYS A 145 -10.84 -22.82 12.37
N VAL A 146 -11.01 -21.74 13.14
CA VAL A 146 -11.07 -20.40 12.57
C VAL A 146 -9.68 -20.17 11.99
N ASP A 147 -9.62 -19.98 10.67
CA ASP A 147 -8.35 -19.68 10.01
C ASP A 147 -7.70 -18.48 10.71
N PRO A 148 -6.41 -18.54 11.05
CA PRO A 148 -5.74 -17.43 11.71
C PRO A 148 -5.80 -16.21 10.80
N LEU A 149 -6.17 -15.06 11.39
CA LEU A 149 -6.16 -13.77 10.70
C LEU A 149 -4.77 -13.49 10.14
N PRO A 150 -4.65 -12.82 8.97
CA PRO A 150 -3.35 -12.43 8.44
C PRO A 150 -2.57 -11.63 9.48
N GLU A 151 -1.30 -11.97 9.70
CA GLU A 151 -0.45 -11.10 10.52
C GLU A 151 -0.32 -9.76 9.81
N THR A 152 -0.48 -8.66 10.54
CA THR A 152 -0.40 -7.30 9.99
C THR A 152 0.34 -6.39 10.95
N HIS A 153 0.76 -5.23 10.46
CA HIS A 153 1.43 -4.25 11.30
C HIS A 153 0.56 -3.87 12.53
N PRO A 154 1.13 -3.70 13.73
CA PRO A 154 0.35 -3.41 14.95
C PRO A 154 -0.59 -2.21 14.85
N SER A 155 -0.23 -1.20 14.04
CA SER A 155 -1.09 -0.04 13.77
C SER A 155 -2.38 -0.38 12.99
N ILE A 156 -2.37 -1.45 12.19
CA ILE A 156 -3.56 -1.93 11.49
C ILE A 156 -4.46 -2.74 12.44
N ALA A 157 -3.85 -3.59 13.26
CA ALA A 157 -4.55 -4.47 14.19
C ALA A 157 -5.09 -3.73 15.44
N SER A 158 -4.59 -2.53 15.74
CA SER A 158 -4.97 -1.79 16.95
C SER A 158 -6.39 -1.21 16.88
N TRP A 159 -7.30 -1.83 17.63
CA TRP A 159 -8.66 -1.30 17.83
C TRP A 159 -8.66 0.08 18.50
N THR A 160 -7.72 0.32 19.44
CA THR A 160 -7.60 1.61 20.13
C THR A 160 -7.23 2.73 19.16
N LYS A 161 -6.27 2.49 18.26
CA LYS A 161 -5.93 3.45 17.20
C LYS A 161 -7.16 3.73 16.32
N ARG A 162 -7.92 2.69 15.98
CA ARG A 162 -9.14 2.86 15.18
C ARG A 162 -10.20 3.72 15.87
N VAL A 163 -10.38 3.58 17.19
CA VAL A 163 -11.29 4.45 17.95
C VAL A 163 -10.82 5.90 17.93
N ILE A 164 -9.53 6.14 18.13
CA ILE A 164 -8.94 7.50 18.04
C ILE A 164 -9.17 8.09 16.64
N ASP A 165 -8.95 7.31 15.59
CA ASP A 165 -9.20 7.72 14.20
C ASP A 165 -10.67 8.12 13.98
N ILE A 166 -11.61 7.32 14.48
CA ILE A 166 -13.05 7.60 14.35
C ILE A 166 -13.40 8.90 15.09
N VAL A 167 -13.02 9.03 16.37
CA VAL A 167 -13.33 10.22 17.18
C VAL A 167 -12.72 11.47 16.55
N GLY A 168 -11.43 11.43 16.20
CA GLY A 168 -10.77 12.58 15.57
C GLY A 168 -11.35 12.91 14.20
N SER A 169 -11.79 11.92 13.42
CA SER A 169 -12.45 12.16 12.14
C SER A 169 -13.82 12.82 12.29
N ILE A 170 -14.60 12.46 13.32
CA ILE A 170 -15.89 13.10 13.61
C ILE A 170 -15.67 14.57 13.98
N VAL A 171 -14.73 14.86 14.87
CA VAL A 171 -14.37 16.24 15.23
C VAL A 171 -13.92 17.03 14.00
N GLY A 172 -13.05 16.44 13.18
CA GLY A 172 -12.59 17.04 11.93
C GLY A 172 -13.71 17.31 10.92
N LEU A 173 -14.68 16.40 10.78
CA LEU A 173 -15.84 16.57 9.91
C LEU A 173 -16.79 17.66 10.40
N ILE A 174 -16.98 17.79 11.72
CA ILE A 174 -17.75 18.91 12.30
C ILE A 174 -17.08 20.23 11.93
N LEU A 175 -15.76 20.38 12.14
CA LEU A 175 -15.02 21.57 11.71
C LEU A 175 -15.13 21.81 10.21
N THR A 176 -15.03 20.75 9.41
CA THR A 176 -15.20 20.81 7.95
C THR A 176 -16.58 21.36 7.58
N SER A 177 -17.65 20.93 8.26
CA SER A 177 -19.02 21.39 8.00
C SER A 177 -19.22 22.88 8.30
N ILE A 178 -18.66 23.37 9.41
CA ILE A 178 -18.72 24.79 9.80
C ILE A 178 -17.98 25.66 8.77
N LEU A 179 -16.80 25.22 8.32
CA LEU A 179 -15.98 25.97 7.37
C LEU A 179 -16.39 25.76 5.90
N PHE A 180 -17.30 24.81 5.62
CA PHE A 180 -17.66 24.43 4.27
C PHE A 180 -18.23 25.59 3.46
N ILE A 181 -19.22 26.30 4.01
CA ILE A 181 -19.93 27.39 3.30
C ILE A 181 -18.96 28.51 2.86
N PRO A 182 -18.17 29.13 3.76
CA PRO A 182 -17.26 30.20 3.34
C PRO A 182 -16.18 29.72 2.37
N ILE A 183 -15.64 28.51 2.56
CA ILE A 183 -14.64 27.93 1.64
C ILE A 183 -15.25 27.68 0.25
N ALA A 184 -16.46 27.12 0.20
CA ALA A 184 -17.16 26.84 -1.05
C ALA A 184 -17.44 28.11 -1.86
N ILE A 185 -17.89 29.18 -1.18
CA ILE A 185 -18.10 30.49 -1.81
C ILE A 185 -16.78 31.04 -2.34
N ALA A 186 -15.71 31.04 -1.54
CA ALA A 186 -14.40 31.53 -1.96
C ALA A 186 -13.86 30.77 -3.20
N ILE A 187 -13.96 29.44 -3.21
CA ILE A 187 -13.55 28.61 -4.36
C ILE A 187 -14.37 28.96 -5.61
N LYS A 188 -15.69 29.12 -5.49
CA LYS A 188 -16.58 29.41 -6.62
C LYS A 188 -16.34 30.79 -7.24
N ILE A 189 -15.96 31.78 -6.42
CA ILE A 189 -15.62 33.13 -6.88
C ILE A 189 -14.25 33.15 -7.58
N ASP A 190 -13.26 32.44 -7.04
CA ASP A 190 -11.88 32.44 -7.55
C ASP A 190 -11.72 31.63 -8.86
N ASP A 191 -12.41 30.48 -8.96
CA ASP A 191 -12.42 29.63 -10.16
C ASP A 191 -13.76 28.89 -10.24
N PRO A 192 -14.70 29.26 -11.12
CA PRO A 192 -15.99 28.57 -11.23
C PRO A 192 -15.82 27.07 -11.55
N GLY A 193 -16.49 26.19 -10.79
CA GLY A 193 -16.46 24.74 -11.03
C GLY A 193 -16.72 23.90 -9.77
N PRO A 194 -16.34 22.62 -9.73
CA PRO A 194 -16.58 21.73 -8.58
C PRO A 194 -15.88 22.21 -7.30
N ILE A 195 -16.53 22.09 -6.14
CA ILE A 195 -15.93 22.47 -4.85
C ILE A 195 -14.90 21.43 -4.40
N PHE A 196 -15.21 20.16 -4.61
CA PHE A 196 -14.36 19.04 -4.21
C PHE A 196 -13.48 18.57 -5.37
N PHE A 197 -12.26 18.19 -5.01
CA PHE A 197 -11.34 17.43 -5.84
C PHE A 197 -11.21 16.02 -5.27
N LYS A 198 -11.14 15.02 -6.16
CA LYS A 198 -10.87 13.64 -5.80
C LYS A 198 -9.77 13.07 -6.67
N GLN A 199 -8.90 12.25 -6.09
CA GLN A 199 -7.82 11.57 -6.83
C GLN A 199 -7.64 10.14 -6.33
N ILE A 200 -7.29 9.21 -7.22
CA ILE A 200 -6.98 7.85 -6.81
C ILE A 200 -5.62 7.84 -6.08
N ARG A 201 -5.59 7.14 -4.95
CA ARG A 201 -4.43 6.89 -4.12
C ARG A 201 -4.37 5.42 -3.73
N CYS A 202 -3.19 4.96 -3.35
CA CYS A 202 -2.99 3.63 -2.80
C CYS A 202 -2.91 3.71 -1.27
N GLY A 203 -3.65 2.83 -0.60
CA GLY A 203 -3.67 2.68 0.85
C GLY A 203 -2.91 1.45 1.32
N TRP A 204 -3.34 0.89 2.44
CA TRP A 204 -2.77 -0.34 2.99
C TRP A 204 -2.77 -1.48 1.95
N MET A 205 -1.64 -2.17 1.84
CA MET A 205 -1.35 -3.21 0.83
C MET A 205 -1.48 -2.73 -0.63
N GLY A 206 -1.53 -1.43 -0.87
CA GLY A 206 -1.72 -0.87 -2.21
C GLY A 206 -3.19 -0.76 -2.65
N LYS A 207 -4.16 -1.04 -1.75
CA LYS A 207 -5.59 -0.91 -2.04
C LYS A 207 -5.94 0.49 -2.54
N ARG A 208 -6.59 0.59 -3.70
CA ARG A 208 -6.97 1.88 -4.28
C ARG A 208 -8.16 2.51 -3.55
N PHE A 209 -8.11 3.82 -3.34
CA PHE A 209 -9.22 4.62 -2.81
C PHE A 209 -9.19 6.05 -3.36
N TYR A 210 -10.31 6.78 -3.24
CA TYR A 210 -10.37 8.20 -3.61
C TYR A 210 -10.03 9.08 -2.43
N ILE A 211 -8.94 9.84 -2.51
CA ILE A 211 -8.66 10.89 -1.52
C ILE A 211 -9.50 12.13 -1.83
N TRP A 212 -10.14 12.71 -0.81
CA TRP A 212 -11.00 13.89 -0.96
C TRP A 212 -10.29 15.16 -0.49
N LYS A 213 -10.40 16.24 -1.26
CA LYS A 213 -9.89 17.56 -0.91
C LYS A 213 -10.86 18.65 -1.34
N PHE A 214 -10.75 19.83 -0.76
CA PHE A 214 -11.27 21.02 -1.43
C PHE A 214 -10.38 21.34 -2.63
N ARG A 215 -11.00 21.76 -3.73
CA ARG A 215 -10.27 22.11 -4.93
C ARG A 215 -9.45 23.37 -4.67
N SER A 216 -8.13 23.25 -4.83
CA SER A 216 -7.15 24.32 -4.67
C SER A 216 -6.37 24.62 -5.96
N MET A 217 -6.73 23.95 -7.06
CA MET A 217 -6.18 24.18 -8.40
C MET A 217 -7.30 24.44 -9.40
N CYS A 218 -6.98 25.07 -10.53
CA CYS A 218 -7.92 25.31 -11.63
C CYS A 218 -8.54 24.00 -12.17
N VAL A 219 -9.73 24.08 -12.79
CA VAL A 219 -10.46 22.89 -13.31
C VAL A 219 -9.60 22.01 -14.22
N ASP A 220 -8.74 22.61 -15.05
CA ASP A 220 -7.92 21.94 -16.05
C ASP A 220 -6.50 21.58 -15.55
N ALA A 221 -6.27 21.61 -14.24
CA ALA A 221 -4.96 21.38 -13.63
C ALA A 221 -4.34 20.02 -13.97
N GLU A 222 -5.13 18.96 -14.09
CA GLU A 222 -4.60 17.63 -14.45
C GLU A 222 -4.08 17.62 -15.90
N ALA A 223 -4.79 18.25 -16.83
CA ALA A 223 -4.36 18.36 -18.24
C ALA A 223 -3.07 19.18 -18.39
N LYS A 224 -2.87 20.20 -17.55
CA LYS A 224 -1.66 21.03 -17.53
C LYS A 224 -0.46 20.38 -16.83
N LYS A 225 -0.64 19.25 -16.14
CA LYS A 225 0.42 18.63 -15.32
C LYS A 225 1.67 18.28 -16.14
N SER A 226 1.50 17.76 -17.35
CA SER A 226 2.59 17.35 -18.24
C SER A 226 3.43 18.52 -18.76
N GLN A 227 2.91 19.73 -18.67
CA GLN A 227 3.58 20.95 -19.14
C GLN A 227 4.42 21.61 -18.03
N ILE A 228 4.44 21.04 -16.82
CA ILE A 228 5.10 21.61 -15.65
C ILE A 228 6.28 20.75 -15.25
N GLU A 229 7.44 21.38 -15.11
CA GLU A 229 8.66 20.73 -14.68
C GLU A 229 8.54 20.19 -13.25
N ASN A 230 8.99 18.95 -13.04
CA ASN A 230 9.09 18.34 -11.72
C ASN A 230 10.41 18.74 -11.06
N GLN A 231 10.36 19.38 -9.90
CA GLN A 231 11.54 19.90 -9.20
C GLN A 231 12.20 18.89 -8.25
N VAL A 232 11.65 17.68 -8.15
CA VAL A 232 12.17 16.60 -7.31
C VAL A 232 12.53 15.39 -8.17
N GLN A 233 13.55 14.65 -7.74
CA GLN A 233 13.93 13.39 -8.34
C GLN A 233 13.11 12.24 -7.73
N GLY A 234 12.80 11.23 -8.55
CA GLY A 234 12.09 10.02 -8.14
C GLY A 234 10.61 10.01 -8.51
N ALA A 235 9.83 9.16 -7.83
CA ALA A 235 8.51 8.78 -8.29
C ALA A 235 7.41 9.85 -8.09
N PHE A 236 7.62 10.86 -7.24
CA PHE A 236 6.60 11.84 -6.87
C PHE A 236 6.80 13.20 -7.55
N PHE A 237 5.73 13.98 -7.65
CA PHE A 237 5.73 15.30 -8.28
C PHE A 237 5.72 16.42 -7.22
N LYS A 238 6.63 17.39 -7.35
CA LYS A 238 6.63 18.63 -6.57
C LYS A 238 7.08 19.81 -7.43
N ASN A 239 6.37 20.93 -7.34
CA ASN A 239 6.75 22.21 -7.91
C ASN A 239 6.33 23.33 -6.95
N ASP A 240 7.31 24.11 -6.50
CA ASP A 240 7.18 25.18 -5.50
C ASP A 240 6.35 26.39 -6.00
N ARG A 241 6.24 26.57 -7.32
CA ARG A 241 5.48 27.65 -7.96
C ARG A 241 4.56 27.09 -9.03
N ASP A 242 3.76 26.11 -8.65
CA ASP A 242 2.82 25.45 -9.54
C ASP A 242 1.75 26.44 -10.05
N PRO A 243 1.75 26.77 -11.36
CA PRO A 243 0.87 27.80 -11.93
C PRO A 243 -0.61 27.39 -11.93
N ARG A 244 -0.92 26.13 -11.59
CA ARG A 244 -2.29 25.60 -11.53
C ARG A 244 -2.99 25.97 -10.22
N ILE A 245 -2.26 26.41 -9.20
CA ILE A 245 -2.82 26.76 -7.90
C ILE A 245 -3.53 28.12 -8.01
N THR A 246 -4.79 28.19 -7.58
CA THR A 246 -5.55 29.45 -7.59
C THR A 246 -5.19 30.34 -6.39
N LYS A 247 -5.67 31.59 -6.32
CA LYS A 247 -5.34 32.49 -5.20
C LYS A 247 -5.91 31.98 -3.87
N VAL A 248 -7.18 31.58 -3.87
CA VAL A 248 -7.84 30.91 -2.74
C VAL A 248 -7.18 29.55 -2.50
N GLY A 249 -6.84 28.81 -3.55
CA GLY A 249 -6.13 27.54 -3.45
C GLY A 249 -4.80 27.63 -2.71
N ASN A 250 -4.03 28.70 -2.95
CA ASN A 250 -2.78 28.97 -2.24
C ASN A 250 -3.03 29.18 -0.74
N PHE A 251 -4.07 29.95 -0.39
CA PHE A 251 -4.48 30.13 1.01
C PHE A 251 -4.89 28.79 1.67
N LEU A 252 -5.73 28.00 1.00
CA LEU A 252 -6.19 26.72 1.51
C LEU A 252 -5.02 25.74 1.75
N ARG A 253 -4.07 25.65 0.81
CA ARG A 253 -2.89 24.77 0.94
C ARG A 253 -1.95 25.22 2.05
N ARG A 254 -1.71 26.54 2.16
CA ARG A 254 -0.85 27.09 3.23
C ARG A 254 -1.42 26.82 4.61
N THR A 255 -2.73 26.85 4.76
CA THR A 255 -3.44 26.57 6.01
C THR A 255 -3.81 25.10 6.19
N SER A 256 -3.53 24.25 5.20
CA SER A 256 -3.96 22.83 5.11
C SER A 256 -5.49 22.65 5.20
N LEU A 257 -6.26 23.72 4.97
CA LEU A 257 -7.73 23.66 4.94
C LEU A 257 -8.23 22.83 3.75
N ASP A 258 -7.46 22.75 2.65
CA ASP A 258 -7.82 21.92 1.51
C ASP A 258 -7.91 20.42 1.84
N GLU A 259 -7.27 19.98 2.92
CA GLU A 259 -7.20 18.58 3.32
C GLU A 259 -8.32 18.15 4.27
N LEU A 260 -9.13 19.08 4.78
CA LEU A 260 -10.23 18.78 5.70
C LEU A 260 -11.20 17.68 5.21
N PRO A 261 -11.59 17.61 3.92
CA PRO A 261 -12.45 16.53 3.43
C PRO A 261 -11.85 15.12 3.60
N GLN A 262 -10.53 14.98 3.81
CA GLN A 262 -9.89 13.68 4.07
C GLN A 262 -10.32 13.05 5.40
N PHE A 263 -10.89 13.81 6.34
CA PHE A 263 -11.49 13.21 7.54
C PHE A 263 -12.58 12.19 7.19
N TRP A 264 -13.24 12.34 6.04
CA TRP A 264 -14.16 11.32 5.52
C TRP A 264 -13.45 10.01 5.17
N ASN A 265 -12.25 10.07 4.59
CA ASN A 265 -11.43 8.88 4.30
C ASN A 265 -10.98 8.18 5.58
N VAL A 266 -10.65 8.95 6.63
CA VAL A 266 -10.32 8.42 7.96
C VAL A 266 -11.54 7.74 8.57
N LEU A 267 -12.72 8.36 8.52
CA LEU A 267 -13.96 7.78 9.03
C LEU A 267 -14.31 6.47 8.32
N LYS A 268 -14.16 6.40 7.00
CA LYS A 268 -14.34 5.17 6.20
C LYS A 268 -13.30 4.09 6.49
N GLY A 269 -12.17 4.46 7.10
CA GLY A 269 -11.07 3.55 7.41
C GLY A 269 -10.12 3.29 6.23
N GLU A 270 -10.20 4.08 5.16
CA GLU A 270 -9.24 4.08 4.04
C GLU A 270 -7.91 4.73 4.45
N MET A 271 -8.01 5.75 5.31
CA MET A 271 -6.89 6.46 5.93
C MET A 271 -6.97 6.36 7.46
N SER A 272 -5.92 6.84 8.10
CA SER A 272 -5.80 7.05 9.55
C SER A 272 -5.47 8.53 9.80
N LEU A 273 -5.63 9.02 11.04
CA LEU A 273 -5.16 10.37 11.39
C LEU A 273 -3.65 10.47 11.22
N VAL A 274 -2.92 9.43 11.65
CA VAL A 274 -1.46 9.31 11.55
C VAL A 274 -1.08 8.05 10.78
N GLY A 275 -0.18 8.19 9.81
CA GLY A 275 0.23 7.12 8.92
C GLY A 275 1.26 7.59 7.90
N THR A 276 1.54 6.75 6.91
CA THR A 276 2.46 7.09 5.81
C THR A 276 1.79 8.00 4.78
N ARG A 277 2.57 8.64 3.91
CA ARG A 277 1.99 9.46 2.83
C ARG A 277 1.23 8.57 1.83
N PRO A 278 -0.02 8.88 1.43
CA PRO A 278 -0.72 8.14 0.38
C PRO A 278 -0.08 8.38 -1.01
N PRO A 279 0.54 7.39 -1.66
CA PRO A 279 1.08 7.55 -3.00
C PRO A 279 -0.01 7.44 -4.09
N THR A 280 0.29 7.98 -5.26
CA THR A 280 -0.45 7.72 -6.51
C THR A 280 -0.24 6.28 -6.98
N PRO A 281 -1.16 5.72 -7.79
CA PRO A 281 -0.92 4.48 -8.51
C PRO A 281 0.36 4.50 -9.36
N ASP A 282 0.60 5.61 -10.08
CA ASP A 282 1.79 5.78 -10.93
C ASP A 282 3.11 5.73 -10.13
N GLU A 283 3.09 6.22 -8.88
CA GLU A 283 4.23 6.08 -7.99
C GLU A 283 4.47 4.62 -7.64
N VAL A 284 3.45 3.92 -7.18
CA VAL A 284 3.54 2.51 -6.75
C VAL A 284 3.98 1.61 -7.91
N GLU A 285 3.57 1.93 -9.14
CA GLU A 285 4.00 1.21 -10.33
C GLU A 285 5.52 1.27 -10.58
N ARG A 286 6.18 2.34 -10.12
CA ARG A 286 7.63 2.52 -10.23
C ARG A 286 8.42 2.00 -9.02
N TYR A 287 7.74 1.43 -8.02
CA TYR A 287 8.40 1.00 -6.80
C TYR A 287 9.24 -0.25 -7.00
N GLU A 288 10.45 -0.21 -6.46
CA GLU A 288 11.24 -1.40 -6.19
C GLU A 288 10.66 -2.18 -5.01
N VAL A 289 10.93 -3.48 -4.95
CA VAL A 289 10.32 -4.38 -3.94
C VAL A 289 10.44 -3.86 -2.51
N PRO A 290 11.60 -3.37 -2.03
CA PRO A 290 11.71 -2.83 -0.67
C PRO A 290 10.89 -1.56 -0.43
N GLU A 291 10.61 -0.80 -1.49
CA GLU A 291 9.87 0.46 -1.38
C GLU A 291 8.39 0.23 -1.16
N TRP A 292 7.87 -0.94 -1.54
CA TRP A 292 6.49 -1.33 -1.25
C TRP A 292 6.21 -1.40 0.24
N GLN A 293 7.19 -1.75 1.08
CA GLN A 293 7.07 -1.89 2.55
C GLN A 293 6.39 -0.68 3.22
N ARG A 294 6.50 0.52 2.65
CA ARG A 294 5.78 1.70 3.16
C ARG A 294 4.25 1.57 3.15
N LEU A 295 3.70 0.61 2.41
CA LEU A 295 2.28 0.29 2.27
C LEU A 295 1.79 -0.75 3.30
N ASP A 296 2.63 -1.18 4.25
CA ASP A 296 2.25 -2.11 5.33
C ASP A 296 1.34 -1.48 6.39
N VAL A 297 1.14 -0.16 6.33
CA VAL A 297 0.24 0.58 7.22
C VAL A 297 -0.74 1.44 6.42
N LYS A 298 -1.82 1.89 7.08
CA LYS A 298 -2.75 2.85 6.48
C LYS A 298 -2.05 4.18 6.26
N PRO A 299 -2.31 4.86 5.13
CA PRO A 299 -1.84 6.22 4.95
C PRO A 299 -2.50 7.16 5.96
N GLY A 300 -1.79 8.23 6.31
CA GLY A 300 -2.20 9.22 7.31
C GLY A 300 -2.53 10.57 6.71
N MET A 301 -3.42 11.32 7.37
CA MET A 301 -3.53 12.77 7.15
C MET A 301 -2.24 13.47 7.56
N THR A 302 -1.68 13.07 8.71
CA THR A 302 -0.33 13.44 9.14
C THR A 302 0.58 12.21 9.29
N GLY A 303 1.86 12.44 9.53
CA GLY A 303 2.88 11.42 9.61
C GLY A 303 4.24 12.03 9.92
N GLN A 304 5.21 11.15 10.18
CA GLN A 304 6.59 11.55 10.47
C GLN A 304 7.20 12.37 9.32
N TRP A 305 6.85 12.01 8.08
CA TRP A 305 7.15 12.79 6.88
C TRP A 305 6.64 14.24 6.97
N GLN A 306 5.34 14.43 7.24
CA GLN A 306 4.73 15.75 7.29
C GLN A 306 5.37 16.64 8.37
N VAL A 307 5.71 16.06 9.51
CA VAL A 307 6.29 16.79 10.65
C VAL A 307 7.77 17.12 10.45
N LYS A 308 8.57 16.20 9.87
CA LYS A 308 10.02 16.37 9.74
C LYS A 308 10.49 16.89 8.37
N GLY A 309 9.66 16.77 7.32
CA GLY A 309 10.14 16.80 5.93
C GLY A 309 9.53 17.84 4.98
N ARG A 310 8.48 18.59 5.36
CA ARG A 310 7.68 19.41 4.41
C ARG A 310 8.48 20.36 3.49
N SER A 311 9.57 20.97 3.96
CA SER A 311 10.40 21.90 3.15
C SER A 311 11.83 21.42 2.85
N LYS A 312 12.34 20.43 3.60
CA LYS A 312 13.77 20.05 3.54
C LYS A 312 14.04 18.78 2.74
N VAL A 313 13.03 17.94 2.52
CA VAL A 313 13.27 16.69 1.81
C VAL A 313 13.13 16.89 0.31
N ARG A 314 14.20 16.52 -0.41
CA ARG A 314 14.33 16.66 -1.86
C ARG A 314 14.41 15.32 -2.60
N SER A 315 14.51 14.20 -1.88
CA SER A 315 14.62 12.87 -2.50
C SER A 315 13.49 11.94 -2.05
N PHE A 316 13.14 11.02 -2.93
CA PHE A 316 12.11 10.02 -2.67
C PHE A 316 12.55 9.00 -1.59
N GLU A 317 13.84 8.70 -1.53
CA GLU A 317 14.43 7.80 -0.54
C GLU A 317 14.28 8.34 0.89
N ASP A 318 14.39 9.65 1.06
CA ASP A 318 14.17 10.29 2.36
C ASP A 318 12.69 10.17 2.81
N VAL A 319 11.74 10.19 1.86
CA VAL A 319 10.31 9.93 2.13
C VAL A 319 10.15 8.51 2.66
N ILE A 320 10.67 7.53 1.92
CA ILE A 320 10.59 6.12 2.29
C ILE A 320 11.21 5.91 3.66
N ARG A 321 12.41 6.47 3.91
CA ARG A 321 13.07 6.34 5.21
C ARG A 321 12.22 6.87 6.36
N LEU A 322 11.57 8.02 6.19
CA LEU A 322 10.71 8.60 7.23
C LEU A 322 9.44 7.78 7.46
N ASP A 323 8.86 7.21 6.39
CA ASP A 323 7.71 6.31 6.48
C ASP A 323 8.09 4.99 7.19
N LEU A 324 9.21 4.36 6.84
CA LEU A 324 9.67 3.13 7.49
C LEU A 324 10.09 3.37 8.95
N GLN A 325 10.67 4.53 9.26
CA GLN A 325 10.93 4.93 10.65
C GLN A 325 9.65 5.09 11.46
N TYR A 326 8.59 5.63 10.86
CA TYR A 326 7.29 5.73 11.52
C TYR A 326 6.74 4.34 11.84
N GLN A 327 6.75 3.43 10.88
CA GLN A 327 6.29 2.05 11.09
C GLN A 327 7.08 1.37 12.21
N LYS A 328 8.42 1.40 12.13
CA LYS A 328 9.30 0.77 13.12
C LYS A 328 9.08 1.29 14.55
N ASN A 329 8.88 2.60 14.71
CA ASN A 329 8.73 3.23 16.02
C ASN A 329 7.27 3.44 16.42
N TRP A 330 6.33 2.81 15.71
CA TRP A 330 4.92 3.06 15.93
C TRP A 330 4.51 2.71 17.36
N SER A 331 3.84 3.66 18.00
CA SER A 331 3.10 3.48 19.23
C SER A 331 1.96 4.49 19.28
N LEU A 332 0.95 4.23 20.11
CA LEU A 332 -0.16 5.18 20.30
C LEU A 332 0.34 6.55 20.79
N MET A 333 1.34 6.56 21.68
CA MET A 333 1.94 7.80 22.16
C MET A 333 2.66 8.55 21.04
N TYR A 334 3.35 7.82 20.16
CA TYR A 334 4.02 8.43 19.01
C TYR A 334 3.02 9.04 18.01
N ASP A 335 1.87 8.41 17.80
CA ASP A 335 0.78 8.99 17.00
C ASP A 335 0.27 10.31 17.61
N ILE A 336 0.03 10.33 18.92
CA ILE A 336 -0.40 11.56 19.64
C ILE A 336 0.65 12.66 19.50
N GLU A 337 1.93 12.33 19.68
CA GLU A 337 3.03 13.27 19.50
C GLU A 337 3.05 13.88 18.10
N LEU A 338 2.88 13.06 17.06
CA LEU A 338 2.84 13.52 15.67
C LEU A 338 1.63 14.43 15.39
N ILE A 339 0.46 14.13 15.95
CA ILE A 339 -0.73 14.99 15.86
C ILE A 339 -0.43 16.37 16.48
N LEU A 340 0.08 16.40 17.72
CA LEU A 340 0.38 17.65 18.43
C LEU A 340 1.44 18.48 17.69
N ARG A 341 2.50 17.84 17.19
CA ARG A 341 3.51 18.51 16.36
C ARG A 341 2.93 19.09 15.08
N THR A 342 2.00 18.38 14.44
CA THR A 342 1.31 18.87 13.24
C THR A 342 0.52 20.13 13.53
N ILE A 343 -0.25 20.13 14.63
CA ILE A 343 -1.02 21.30 15.07
C ILE A 343 -0.07 22.48 15.36
N ALA A 344 1.03 22.24 16.08
CA ALA A 344 2.02 23.28 16.38
C ALA A 344 2.66 23.88 15.11
N ILE A 345 2.94 23.06 14.09
CA ILE A 345 3.49 23.52 12.81
C ILE A 345 2.49 24.43 12.08
N LEU A 346 1.19 24.13 12.12
CA LEU A 346 0.16 24.96 11.47
C LEU A 346 0.05 26.36 12.10
N PHE A 347 0.32 26.49 13.40
CA PHE A 347 0.32 27.79 14.09
C PHE A 347 1.63 28.58 13.95
N ASN A 348 2.73 27.93 13.55
CA ASN A 348 4.02 28.59 13.38
C ASN A 348 4.14 29.22 11.98
N LYS A 349 3.92 30.55 11.90
CA LYS A 349 3.88 31.37 10.66
C LYS A 349 5.07 31.19 9.68
N ASN A 350 6.22 30.68 10.14
CA ASN A 350 7.43 30.48 9.32
C ASN A 350 7.53 29.09 8.66
N SER A 351 6.52 28.22 8.84
CA SER A 351 6.51 26.85 8.28
C SER A 351 5.57 26.69 7.08
N GLY A 352 5.13 27.81 6.49
CA GLY A 352 4.23 27.82 5.34
C GLY A 352 4.75 26.93 4.22
N ALA A 353 3.88 26.04 3.74
CA ALA A 353 4.13 25.21 2.57
C ALA A 353 4.54 26.10 1.39
N VAL A 354 5.72 25.79 0.84
CA VAL A 354 6.07 26.07 -0.56
C VAL A 354 5.92 24.75 -1.30
#